data_AF-A0A076H135-F1
#
_entry.id   AF-A0A076H135-F1
#
_cell.length_a   1.000
_cell.length_b   1.000
_cell.length_c   1.000
_cell.angle_alpha   90.00
_cell.angle_beta   90.00
_cell.angle_gamma   90.00
#
_symmetry.space_group_name_H-M   'P 1'
#
loop_
_entity.id
_entity.type
_entity.pdbx_description
1 polymer ?
#
loop_
_entity_poly.entity_id
_entity_poly.type
_entity_poly.pdbx_seq_one_letter_code
_entity_poly.pdbx_strand_id
1 'polypeptide(L)'
;MQSGSNERPAFLTVLVSTFTTVFVAELGDKTQLATLLLSAQSGAPWLVFLGAATALIASSLVGVLVGRWLAQVLPPERLQLMAGVLMIGLGLWLGAQAGRSLFLASSAA
;
A
#
# COMPACT_ATOMS: atom_id res chain seq x y z
N MET A 1 30.67 26.58 15.24
CA MET A 1 30.63 25.23 15.84
C MET A 1 29.18 24.76 15.87
N GLN A 2 28.69 24.12 14.80
CA GLN A 2 27.39 23.45 14.79
C GLN A 2 27.65 22.00 15.16
N SER A 3 27.52 21.68 16.44
CA SER A 3 27.46 20.29 16.90
C SER A 3 26.09 19.74 16.53
N GLY A 4 25.93 19.31 15.27
CA GLY A 4 24.77 18.55 14.84
C GLY A 4 24.80 17.21 15.58
N SER A 5 24.05 17.10 16.68
CA SER A 5 23.78 15.83 17.31
C SER A 5 23.13 14.93 16.26
N ASN A 6 23.84 13.86 15.88
CA ASN A 6 23.28 12.74 15.13
C ASN A 6 22.20 12.10 16.00
N GLU A 7 21.02 12.70 16.04
CA GLU A 7 19.84 12.09 16.62
C GLU A 7 19.42 10.99 15.65
N ARG A 8 20.00 9.79 15.83
CA ARG A 8 19.43 8.59 15.21
C ARG A 8 17.96 8.59 15.64
N PRO A 9 17.00 8.66 14.71
CA PRO A 9 15.60 8.68 15.10
C PRO A 9 15.37 7.45 15.98
N ALA A 10 14.80 7.67 17.16
CA ALA A 10 14.56 6.58 18.08
C ALA A 10 13.75 5.51 17.34
N PHE A 11 14.06 4.23 17.58
CA PHE A 11 13.36 3.12 16.92
C PHE A 11 11.83 3.26 17.03
N LEU A 12 11.36 3.70 18.20
CA LEU A 12 9.95 4.00 18.43
C LEU A 12 9.41 5.10 17.50
N THR A 13 10.19 6.16 17.23
CA THR A 13 9.79 7.22 16.28
C THR A 13 9.62 6.68 14.88
N VAL A 14 10.54 5.84 14.39
CA VAL A 14 10.45 5.23 13.05
C VAL A 14 9.29 4.24 12.97
N LEU A 15 9.08 3.44 14.01
CA LEU A 15 8.00 2.48 14.10
C LEU A 15 6.64 3.19 14.08
N VAL A 16 6.44 4.19 14.95
CA VAL A 16 5.16 4.90 15.06
C VAL A 16 4.86 5.70 13.79
N SER A 17 5.86 6.38 13.21
CA SER A 17 5.64 7.15 11.98
C SER A 17 5.28 6.24 10.81
N THR A 18 6.04 5.17 10.59
CA THR A 18 5.80 4.23 9.49
C THR A 18 4.47 3.50 9.67
N PHE A 19 4.19 3.03 10.89
CA PHE A 19 2.91 2.39 11.21
C PHE A 19 1.73 3.33 10.93
N THR A 20 1.78 4.57 11.42
CA THR A 20 0.69 5.52 11.25
C THR A 20 0.48 5.88 9.78
N THR A 21 1.56 6.14 9.03
CA THR A 21 1.47 6.47 7.60
C THR A 21 0.90 5.31 6.80
N VAL A 22 1.39 4.09 7.00
CA VAL A 22 0.90 2.90 6.29
C VAL A 22 -0.53 2.57 6.71
N PHE A 23 -0.85 2.64 8.00
CA PHE A 23 -2.18 2.39 8.51
C PHE A 23 -3.20 3.32 7.87
N VAL A 24 -2.95 4.63 7.87
CA VAL A 24 -3.85 5.62 7.25
C VAL A 24 -3.95 5.42 5.74
N ALA A 25 -2.85 5.07 5.06
CA ALA A 25 -2.85 4.82 3.62
C ALA A 25 -3.66 3.57 3.22
N GLU A 26 -3.68 2.55 4.07
CA GLU A 26 -4.32 1.25 3.80
C GLU A 26 -5.74 1.15 4.39
N LEU A 27 -6.17 2.10 5.23
CA LEU A 27 -7.49 2.09 5.86
C LEU A 27 -8.63 2.08 4.83
N GLY A 28 -9.46 1.05 4.87
CA GLY A 28 -10.62 0.92 3.98
C GLY A 28 -10.29 0.35 2.60
N ASP A 29 -9.11 -0.25 2.41
CA ASP A 29 -8.80 -0.93 1.16
C ASP A 29 -9.72 -2.15 0.92
N LYS A 30 -9.89 -2.50 -0.35
CA LYS A 30 -10.67 -3.66 -0.83
C LYS A 30 -10.21 -4.96 -0.19
N THR A 31 -8.92 -5.11 0.12
CA THR A 31 -8.39 -6.29 0.81
C THR A 31 -8.94 -6.42 2.24
N GLN A 32 -9.19 -5.31 2.94
CA GLN A 32 -9.80 -5.32 4.28
C GLN A 32 -11.25 -5.78 4.22
N LEU A 33 -12.03 -5.26 3.26
CA LEU A 33 -13.42 -5.71 3.04
C LEU A 33 -13.48 -7.19 2.63
N ALA A 34 -12.59 -7.64 1.74
CA ALA A 34 -12.50 -9.05 1.36
C ALA A 34 -12.17 -9.95 2.56
N THR A 35 -11.24 -9.52 3.42
CA THR A 35 -10.87 -10.25 4.63
C THR A 35 -12.02 -10.30 5.64
N LEU A 36 -12.74 -9.20 5.84
CA LEU A 36 -13.92 -9.14 6.69
C LEU A 36 -15.03 -10.07 6.19
N LEU A 37 -15.32 -10.05 4.88
CA LEU A 37 -16.31 -10.93 4.27
C LEU A 37 -15.91 -12.40 4.37
N LEU A 38 -14.64 -12.72 4.14
CA LEU A 38 -14.12 -14.09 4.27
C LEU A 38 -14.18 -14.58 5.73
N SER A 39 -13.88 -13.70 6.70
CA SER A 39 -14.02 -13.97 8.13
C SER A 39 -15.48 -14.26 8.49
N ALA A 40 -16.42 -13.44 7.98
CA ALA A 40 -17.85 -13.62 8.19
C ALA A 40 -18.40 -14.91 7.57
N GLN A 41 -17.92 -15.31 6.39
CA GLN A 41 -18.39 -16.51 5.69
C GLN A 41 -17.78 -17.82 6.20
N SER A 42 -16.52 -17.81 6.60
CA SER A 42 -15.77 -19.03 6.98
C SER A 42 -16.15 -19.59 8.35
N GLY A 43 -16.74 -18.78 9.23
CA GLY A 43 -16.97 -19.15 10.64
C GLY A 43 -15.67 -19.37 11.44
N ALA A 44 -14.50 -19.10 10.84
CA ALA A 44 -13.19 -19.33 11.42
C ALA A 44 -12.34 -18.03 11.43
N PRO A 45 -12.74 -17.02 12.23
CA PRO A 45 -12.15 -15.68 12.19
C PRO A 45 -10.65 -15.66 12.49
N TRP A 46 -10.19 -16.54 13.38
CA TRP A 46 -8.76 -16.64 13.72
C TRP A 46 -7.91 -17.18 12.58
N LEU A 47 -8.44 -18.14 11.81
CA LEU A 47 -7.71 -18.71 10.67
C LEU A 47 -7.59 -17.68 9.55
N VAL A 48 -8.66 -16.94 9.29
CA VAL A 48 -8.67 -15.84 8.31
C VAL A 48 -7.74 -14.72 8.74
N PHE A 49 -7.75 -14.34 10.02
CA PHE A 49 -6.82 -13.36 10.57
C PHE A 49 -5.37 -13.76 10.34
N LEU A 50 -4.99 -14.99 10.72
CA LEU A 50 -3.61 -15.47 10.54
C LEU A 50 -3.21 -15.55 9.06
N GLY A 51 -4.12 -16.01 8.20
CA GLY A 51 -3.90 -16.06 6.75
C GLY A 51 -3.69 -14.67 6.16
N ALA A 52 -4.58 -13.72 6.45
CA ALA A 52 -4.48 -12.34 5.97
C ALA A 52 -3.25 -11.61 6.54
N ALA A 53 -2.95 -11.78 7.83
CA ALA A 53 -1.76 -11.21 8.46
C ALA A 53 -0.47 -11.75 7.83
N THR A 54 -0.40 -13.06 7.60
CA THR A 54 0.76 -13.69 6.94
C THR A 54 0.91 -13.22 5.50
N ALA A 55 -0.20 -13.12 4.75
CA ALA A 55 -0.21 -12.60 3.40
C ALA A 55 0.27 -11.14 3.33
N LEU A 56 -0.19 -10.29 4.27
CA LEU A 56 0.25 -8.90 4.37
C LEU A 56 1.74 -8.81 4.67
N ILE A 57 2.24 -9.53 5.68
CA ILE A 57 3.66 -9.54 6.03
C ILE A 57 4.51 -10.03 4.85
N ALA A 58 4.10 -11.11 4.18
CA ALA A 58 4.80 -11.64 3.02
C ALA A 58 4.84 -10.63 1.85
N SER A 59 3.70 -10.02 1.55
CA SER A 59 3.59 -9.00 0.49
C SER A 59 4.46 -7.77 0.78
N SER A 60 4.37 -7.23 2.01
CA SER A 60 5.21 -6.12 2.46
C SER A 60 6.69 -6.47 2.42
N LEU A 61 7.07 -7.68 2.83
CA LEU A 61 8.47 -8.13 2.79
C LEU A 61 9.00 -8.14 1.35
N VAL A 62 8.23 -8.69 0.40
CA VAL A 62 8.59 -8.66 -1.03
C VAL A 62 8.73 -7.22 -1.52
N GLY A 63 7.78 -6.35 -1.19
CA GLY A 63 7.81 -4.93 -1.56
C GLY A 63 9.06 -4.22 -1.02
N VAL A 64 9.43 -4.45 0.24
CA VAL A 64 10.63 -3.87 0.85
C VAL A 64 11.90 -4.42 0.22
N LEU A 65 11.99 -5.73 -0.05
CA LEU A 65 13.17 -6.33 -0.69
C LEU A 65 13.40 -5.77 -2.10
N VAL A 66 12.34 -5.72 -2.92
CA VAL A 66 12.39 -5.15 -4.27
C VAL A 66 12.69 -3.65 -4.21
N GLY A 67 12.04 -2.91 -3.31
CA GLY A 67 12.29 -1.48 -3.13
C GLY A 67 13.72 -1.17 -2.70
N ARG A 68 14.29 -1.95 -1.78
CA ARG A 68 15.69 -1.82 -1.36
C ARG A 68 16.65 -2.13 -2.49
N TRP A 69 16.39 -3.18 -3.27
CA TRP A 69 17.20 -3.50 -4.44
C TRP A 69 17.15 -2.37 -5.48
N LEU A 70 15.95 -1.86 -5.77
CA LEU A 70 15.77 -0.80 -6.75
C LEU A 70 16.44 0.51 -6.32
N ALA A 71 16.42 0.83 -5.03
CA ALA A 71 17.10 2.00 -4.45
C ALA A 71 18.64 1.90 -4.50
N GLN A 72 19.21 0.70 -4.67
CA GLN A 72 20.66 0.52 -4.88
C GLN A 72 21.08 0.71 -6.34
N VAL A 73 20.16 0.46 -7.28
CA VAL A 73 20.44 0.48 -8.72
C VAL A 73 20.08 1.84 -9.35
N LEU A 74 19.04 2.51 -8.84
CA LEU A 74 18.51 3.75 -9.42
C LEU A 74 18.70 4.94 -8.48
N PRO A 75 18.98 6.14 -9.04
CA PRO A 75 19.01 7.36 -8.26
C PRO A 75 17.60 7.69 -7.72
N PRO A 76 17.48 8.25 -6.49
CA PRO A 76 16.20 8.49 -5.82
C PRO A 76 15.20 9.31 -6.64
N GLU A 77 15.69 10.30 -7.40
CA GLU A 77 14.88 11.21 -8.20
C GLU A 77 14.15 10.47 -9.32
N ARG A 78 14.83 9.50 -9.96
CA ARG A 78 14.21 8.67 -11.00
C ARG A 78 13.18 7.73 -10.41
N LEU A 79 13.44 7.16 -9.23
CA LEU A 79 12.50 6.28 -8.57
C LEU A 79 11.21 7.02 -8.19
N GLN A 80 11.32 8.24 -7.65
CA GLN A 80 10.18 9.09 -7.32
C GLN A 80 9.39 9.49 -8.57
N LEU A 81 10.07 9.89 -9.65
CA LEU A 81 9.42 10.26 -10.91
C LEU A 81 8.69 9.07 -11.53
N MET A 82 9.30 7.89 -11.55
CA MET A 82 8.67 6.65 -12.05
C MET A 82 7.43 6.28 -11.22
N ALA A 83 7.51 6.34 -9.89
CA ALA A 83 6.38 6.07 -9.01
C ALA A 83 5.23 7.06 -9.24
N GLY A 84 5.53 8.36 -9.39
CA GLY A 84 4.56 9.40 -9.69
C GLY A 84 3.87 9.20 -11.04
N VAL A 85 4.64 8.92 -12.09
CA VAL A 85 4.11 8.63 -13.44
C VAL A 85 3.22 7.39 -13.43
N LEU A 86 3.64 6.32 -12.74
CA LEU A 86 2.82 5.11 -12.56
C LEU A 86 1.51 5.42 -11.84
N MET A 87 1.56 6.19 -10.75
CA MET A 87 0.36 6.56 -10.00
C MET A 87 -0.62 7.38 -10.85
N ILE A 88 -0.15 8.38 -11.59
CA ILE A 88 -0.99 9.18 -12.48
C ILE A 88 -1.57 8.30 -13.59
N GLY A 89 -0.75 7.44 -14.21
CA GLY A 89 -1.18 6.54 -15.27
C GLY A 89 -2.26 5.55 -14.81
N LEU A 90 -2.05 4.91 -13.66
CA LEU A 90 -3.04 4.01 -13.05
C LEU A 90 -4.32 4.76 -12.66
N GLY A 91 -4.20 5.95 -12.08
CA GLY A 91 -5.34 6.79 -11.72
C GLY A 91 -6.19 7.18 -12.93
N LEU A 92 -5.56 7.62 -14.02
CA LEU A 92 -6.23 7.95 -15.27
C LEU A 92 -6.90 6.71 -15.89
N TRP A 93 -6.21 5.56 -15.88
CA TRP A 93 -6.76 4.32 -16.43
C TRP A 93 -7.97 3.82 -15.63
N LEU A 94 -7.89 3.80 -14.30
CA LEU A 94 -9.00 3.45 -13.42
C LEU A 94 -10.17 4.42 -13.57
N GLY A 95 -9.89 5.72 -13.66
CA GLY A 95 -10.91 6.74 -13.91
C GLY A 95 -11.62 6.55 -15.25
N ALA A 96 -10.87 6.27 -16.32
CA ALA A 96 -11.42 5.98 -17.64
C ALA A 96 -12.25 4.68 -17.65
N GLN A 97 -11.79 3.63 -16.97
CA GLN A 97 -12.52 2.37 -16.82
C GLN A 97 -13.83 2.58 -16.06
N ALA A 98 -13.80 3.32 -14.96
CA ALA A 98 -14.98 3.67 -14.17
C ALA A 98 -15.98 4.49 -15.01
N GLY A 99 -15.51 5.53 -15.72
CA GLY A 99 -16.34 6.34 -16.60
C GLY A 99 -17.01 5.52 -17.71
N ARG A 100 -16.25 4.62 -18.36
CA ARG A 100 -16.80 3.73 -19.37
C ARG A 100 -17.85 2.78 -18.80
N SER A 101 -17.59 2.21 -17.61
CA SER A 101 -18.57 1.33 -16.95
C SER A 101 -19.86 2.07 -16.60
N LEU A 102 -19.77 3.33 -16.16
CA LEU A 102 -20.94 4.15 -15.82
C LEU A 102 -21.73 4.53 -17.08
N PHE A 103 -21.05 4.90 -18.16
CA PHE A 103 -21.71 5.22 -19.43
C PHE A 103 -22.43 4.00 -20.02
N LEU A 104 -21.79 2.83 -20.00
CA LEU A 104 -22.41 1.58 -20.46
C LEU A 104 -23.62 1.20 -19.60
N ALA A 105 -23.52 1.33 -18.27
CA ALA A 105 -24.63 1.09 -17.36
C ALA A 105 -25.79 2.07 -17.59
N SER A 106 -25.50 3.36 -17.83
CA SER A 106 -26.51 4.37 -18.16
C SER A 106 -27.15 4.16 -19.54
N SER A 107 -26.44 3.54 -20.48
CA SER A 107 -26.99 3.23 -21.82
C SER A 107 -27.82 1.95 -21.87
N ALA A 108 -27.71 1.10 -20.83
CA ALA A 108 -28.41 -0.17 -20.71
C ALA A 108 -29.65 -0.11 -19.79
N ALA A 109 -29.89 1.04 -19.15
CA ALA A 109 -31.07 1.36 -18.35
C ALA A 109 -32.07 2.17 -19.17
#